data_AF-A0A4U1CN78-F1
#
_entry.id   AF-A0A4U1CN78-F1
#
_cell.length_a   1.000
_cell.length_b   1.000
_cell.length_c   1.000
_cell.angle_alpha   90.00
_cell.angle_beta   90.00
_cell.angle_gamma   90.00
#
_symmetry.space_group_name_H-M   'P 1'
#
loop_
_entity.id
_entity.type
_entity.pdbx_description
1 polymer ?
#
loop_
_entity_poly.entity_id
_entity_poly.type
_entity_poly.pdbx_seq_one_letter_code
_entity_poly.pdbx_strand_id
1 'polypeptide(L)'
;MPTIEIASINSTGLGLNQTDFEITIIEENKLESHRGLFYELLREKNGTIVHLGNPDLKNQKDGGFYAGELIDWSIDPNEEIIIPINNLDSPIYDSGANQQFRFRFLDQYKADIDKLLKTALDKSPIKKICILTDYQFGPEKESIETIYTIQDFWRQHDNDRLIFNTLYEMYG
;
A
#
# COMPACT_ATOMS: atom_id res chain seq x y z
N MET A 1 8.37 -7.67 -3.68
CA MET A 1 7.33 -7.83 -2.62
C MET A 1 6.58 -6.51 -2.52
N PRO A 2 5.24 -6.50 -2.44
CA PRO A 2 4.48 -5.26 -2.37
C PRO A 2 4.58 -4.63 -0.98
N THR A 3 4.63 -3.31 -0.90
CA THR A 3 4.31 -2.53 0.30
C THR A 3 2.93 -1.89 0.16
N ILE A 4 2.27 -1.68 1.29
CA ILE A 4 0.93 -1.09 1.37
C ILE A 4 0.93 -0.14 2.55
N GLU A 5 0.55 1.10 2.31
CA GLU A 5 0.63 2.16 3.32
C GLU A 5 -0.62 3.02 3.29
N ILE A 6 -1.08 3.46 4.46
CA ILE A 6 -2.20 4.39 4.62
C ILE A 6 -1.66 5.67 5.26
N ALA A 7 -1.75 6.79 4.54
CA ALA A 7 -1.36 8.11 5.01
C ALA A 7 -2.60 8.91 5.45
N SER A 8 -2.58 9.41 6.67
CA SER A 8 -3.55 10.39 7.19
C SER A 8 -2.93 11.79 7.14
N ILE A 9 -3.49 12.66 6.30
CA ILE A 9 -2.88 13.96 6.04
C ILE A 9 -3.17 14.91 7.21
N ASN A 10 -2.13 15.60 7.67
CA ASN A 10 -2.08 16.55 8.78
C ASN A 10 -2.43 15.97 10.18
N SER A 11 -2.54 14.65 10.34
CA SER A 11 -2.66 14.05 11.67
C SER A 11 -1.33 14.08 12.43
N THR A 12 -1.40 13.96 13.75
CA THR A 12 -0.23 13.90 14.66
C THR A 12 -0.05 12.53 15.30
N GLY A 13 -0.91 11.58 14.94
CA GLY A 13 -0.98 10.21 15.44
C GLY A 13 -2.39 9.66 15.24
N LEU A 14 -2.48 8.35 14.97
CA LEU A 14 -3.72 7.61 14.88
C LEU A 14 -4.05 6.90 16.20
N GLY A 15 -3.02 6.56 16.98
CA GLY A 15 -3.18 5.90 18.28
C GLY A 15 -3.62 4.45 18.13
N LEU A 16 -3.05 3.76 17.14
CA LEU A 16 -3.38 2.36 16.85
C LEU A 16 -2.71 1.43 17.85
N ASN A 17 -3.38 0.30 18.14
CA ASN A 17 -2.81 -0.79 18.92
C ASN A 17 -2.76 -2.06 18.07
N GLN A 18 -1.57 -2.65 17.93
CA GLN A 18 -1.35 -3.87 17.15
C GLN A 18 -2.25 -5.03 17.60
N THR A 19 -2.66 -5.11 18.87
CA THR A 19 -3.56 -6.18 19.34
C THR A 19 -4.97 -6.11 18.76
N ASP A 20 -5.31 -4.99 18.13
CA ASP A 20 -6.65 -4.76 17.58
C ASP A 20 -6.78 -5.18 16.10
N PHE A 21 -5.72 -5.79 15.54
CA PHE A 21 -5.59 -6.14 14.13
C PHE A 21 -4.95 -7.53 13.96
N GLU A 22 -5.46 -8.29 12.99
CA GLU A 22 -4.88 -9.54 12.52
C GLU A 22 -3.68 -9.31 11.59
N ILE A 23 -3.68 -8.23 10.81
CA ILE A 23 -2.50 -7.79 10.03
C ILE A 23 -1.45 -7.11 10.92
N THR A 24 -0.20 -7.07 10.48
CA THR A 24 0.85 -6.31 11.15
C THR A 24 0.76 -4.84 10.75
N ILE A 25 0.91 -3.92 11.70
CA ILE A 25 0.91 -2.48 11.48
C ILE A 25 2.13 -1.81 12.12
N ILE A 26 2.66 -0.80 11.43
CA ILE A 26 3.65 0.13 12.00
C ILE A 26 3.11 1.54 11.80
N GLU A 27 2.88 2.26 12.89
CA GLU A 27 2.47 3.67 12.87
C GLU A 27 3.69 4.57 12.99
N GLU A 28 3.85 5.50 12.06
CA GLU A 28 4.90 6.52 12.07
C GLU A 28 4.28 7.92 11.96
N ASN A 29 4.67 8.81 12.87
CA ASN A 29 4.16 10.19 12.94
C ASN A 29 4.82 11.14 11.92
N LYS A 30 5.26 10.58 10.80
CA LYS A 30 5.83 11.30 9.65
C LYS A 30 5.39 10.59 8.39
N LEU A 31 5.14 11.35 7.32
CA LEU A 31 4.81 10.82 6.01
C LEU A 31 6.10 10.46 5.26
N GLU A 32 6.76 9.38 5.69
CA GLU A 32 7.93 8.82 5.05
C GLU A 32 7.61 7.37 4.65
N SER A 33 7.47 7.13 3.33
CA SER A 33 7.24 5.78 2.81
C SER A 33 8.50 4.92 2.95
N HIS A 34 8.33 3.61 3.15
CA HIS A 34 9.43 2.64 3.14
C HIS A 34 9.90 2.31 1.71
N ARG A 35 9.26 2.90 0.69
CA ARG A 35 9.62 2.75 -0.72
C ARG A 35 9.68 4.09 -1.45
N GLY A 36 10.36 4.09 -2.59
CA GLY A 36 10.74 5.31 -3.30
C GLY A 36 9.61 5.97 -4.09
N LEU A 37 8.60 5.20 -4.53
CA LEU A 37 7.68 5.65 -5.59
C LEU A 37 6.89 6.91 -5.24
N PHE A 38 6.45 7.05 -3.99
CA PHE A 38 5.71 8.22 -3.51
C PHE A 38 6.46 9.02 -2.44
N TYR A 39 7.75 8.72 -2.22
CA TYR A 39 8.54 9.29 -1.12
C TYR A 39 8.59 10.82 -1.17
N GLU A 40 8.91 11.38 -2.34
CA GLU A 40 9.00 12.84 -2.53
C GLU A 40 7.64 13.54 -2.37
N LEU A 41 6.55 12.90 -2.77
CA LEU A 41 5.20 13.44 -2.59
C LEU A 41 4.79 13.48 -1.10
N LEU A 42 5.15 12.44 -0.35
CA LEU A 42 4.76 12.29 1.05
C LEU A 42 5.58 13.20 1.98
N ARG A 43 6.89 13.32 1.76
CA ARG A 43 7.77 14.16 2.60
C ARG A 43 7.44 15.65 2.58
N GLU A 44 6.75 16.13 1.53
CA GLU A 44 6.28 17.51 1.42
C GLU A 44 5.05 17.80 2.28
N LYS A 45 4.46 16.76 2.88
CA LYS A 45 3.23 16.84 3.67
C LYS A 45 3.51 16.48 5.13
N ASN A 46 2.64 16.97 6.01
CA ASN A 46 2.60 16.53 7.40
C ASN A 46 1.51 15.48 7.58
N GLY A 47 1.69 14.56 8.53
CA GLY A 47 0.70 13.51 8.78
C GLY A 47 1.28 12.31 9.50
N THR A 48 0.44 11.28 9.60
CA THR A 48 0.79 9.97 10.13
C THR A 48 0.66 8.94 9.02
N ILE A 49 1.63 8.05 8.87
CA ILE A 49 1.54 6.92 7.95
C ILE A 49 1.43 5.62 8.76
N VAL A 50 0.66 4.68 8.24
CA VAL A 50 0.55 3.31 8.75
C VAL A 50 1.01 2.37 7.67
N HIS A 51 2.06 1.63 7.95
CA HIS A 51 2.55 0.55 7.09
C HIS A 51 1.79 -0.73 7.42
N LEU A 52 1.25 -1.39 6.41
CA LEU A 52 0.53 -2.65 6.54
C LEU A 52 1.46 -3.79 6.10
N GLY A 53 1.56 -4.83 6.93
CA GLY A 53 2.45 -5.96 6.69
C GLY A 53 1.79 -7.30 6.94
N ASN A 54 2.42 -8.36 6.43
CA ASN A 54 1.97 -9.74 6.64
C ASN A 54 1.75 -10.04 8.14
N PRO A 55 0.73 -10.85 8.50
CA PRO A 55 0.45 -11.21 9.88
C PRO A 55 1.62 -11.85 10.65
N ASP A 56 2.49 -12.58 9.97
CA ASP A 56 3.65 -13.25 10.57
C ASP A 56 4.75 -12.26 11.03
N LEU A 57 4.73 -11.02 10.51
CA LEU A 57 5.71 -9.98 10.86
C LEU A 57 5.49 -9.37 12.25
N LYS A 58 4.38 -9.64 12.95
CA LYS A 58 4.10 -9.07 14.30
C LYS A 58 5.22 -9.30 15.31
N ASN A 59 5.92 -10.43 15.17
CA ASN A 59 6.97 -10.85 16.10
C ASN A 59 8.39 -10.72 15.50
N GLN A 60 8.51 -10.30 14.25
CA GLN A 60 9.81 -10.12 13.59
C GLN A 60 10.30 -8.70 13.81
N LYS A 61 11.53 -8.58 14.33
CA LYS A 61 12.21 -7.29 14.53
C LYS A 61 13.27 -6.99 13.46
N ASP A 62 13.67 -8.03 12.72
CA ASP A 62 14.72 -7.97 11.73
C ASP A 62 14.20 -8.54 10.40
N GLY A 63 14.50 -7.86 9.28
CA GLY A 63 14.05 -8.28 7.95
C GLY A 63 13.33 -7.17 7.18
N GLY A 64 12.85 -7.50 5.98
CA GLY A 64 12.02 -6.59 5.18
C GLY A 64 10.58 -6.56 5.68
N PHE A 65 9.92 -5.40 5.56
CA PHE A 65 8.50 -5.24 5.83
C PHE A 65 7.71 -5.20 4.51
N TYR A 66 6.70 -6.04 4.37
CA TYR A 66 5.93 -6.21 3.13
C TYR A 66 4.57 -6.84 3.39
N ALA A 67 3.66 -6.73 2.42
CA ALA A 67 2.25 -7.07 2.55
C ALA A 67 1.79 -8.13 1.53
N GLY A 68 2.68 -9.02 1.10
CA GLY A 68 2.37 -10.03 0.09
C GLY A 68 1.23 -10.97 0.49
N GLU A 69 1.12 -11.32 1.77
CA GLU A 69 0.06 -12.20 2.28
C GLU A 69 -1.30 -11.52 2.37
N LEU A 70 -1.37 -10.20 2.21
CA LEU A 70 -2.64 -9.46 2.22
C LEU A 70 -3.31 -9.49 0.85
N ILE A 71 -2.58 -9.89 -0.19
CA ILE A 71 -2.99 -9.81 -1.59
C ILE A 71 -3.57 -11.14 -2.09
N ASP A 72 -4.69 -11.06 -2.80
CA ASP A 72 -5.21 -12.15 -3.62
C ASP A 72 -4.47 -12.21 -4.96
N TRP A 73 -3.40 -13.02 -5.00
CA TRP A 73 -2.58 -13.23 -6.19
C TRP A 73 -3.28 -14.05 -7.28
N SER A 74 -4.44 -14.65 -7.01
CA SER A 74 -5.18 -15.42 -8.02
C SER A 74 -5.89 -14.54 -9.06
N ILE A 75 -6.00 -13.23 -8.79
CA ILE A 75 -6.76 -12.26 -9.59
C ILE A 75 -6.05 -11.87 -10.89
N ASP A 76 -4.73 -11.81 -10.87
CA ASP A 76 -3.88 -11.50 -12.02
C ASP A 76 -2.74 -12.54 -12.07
N PRO A 77 -3.09 -13.81 -12.38
CA PRO A 77 -2.14 -14.90 -12.36
C PRO A 77 -1.21 -14.75 -13.56
N ASN A 78 -0.14 -14.01 -13.39
CA ASN A 78 0.99 -14.15 -14.28
C ASN A 78 1.66 -15.48 -13.94
N GLU A 79 1.54 -16.43 -14.85
CA GLU A 79 2.08 -17.78 -14.69
C GLU A 79 3.61 -17.75 -14.51
N GLU A 80 4.28 -16.70 -14.99
CA GLU A 80 5.72 -16.52 -14.84
C GLU A 80 6.08 -15.04 -14.64
N ILE A 81 6.54 -14.69 -13.44
CA ILE A 81 7.24 -13.43 -13.22
C ILE A 81 8.67 -13.59 -13.71
N ILE A 82 9.02 -12.82 -14.73
CA ILE A 82 10.38 -12.77 -15.26
C ILE A 82 11.21 -11.92 -14.32
N ILE A 83 12.16 -12.55 -13.64
CA ILE A 83 13.15 -11.86 -12.82
C ILE A 83 14.26 -11.40 -13.78
N PRO A 84 14.47 -10.09 -13.97
CA PRO A 84 15.51 -9.62 -14.87
C PRO A 84 16.87 -10.10 -14.36
N ILE A 85 17.65 -10.72 -15.25
CA ILE A 85 19.04 -11.02 -14.97
C ILE A 85 19.82 -9.74 -15.25
N ASN A 86 20.29 -9.07 -14.20
CA ASN A 86 21.21 -7.95 -14.32
C ASN A 86 22.55 -8.44 -14.90
N ASN A 87 22.62 -8.56 -16.22
CA ASN A 87 23.87 -8.79 -16.92
C ASN A 87 24.59 -7.44 -17.04
N LEU A 88 25.70 -7.29 -16.33
CA LEU A 88 26.54 -6.08 -16.35
C LEU A 88 27.07 -5.75 -17.77
N ASP A 89 27.05 -6.72 -18.69
CA ASP A 89 27.47 -6.55 -20.08
C ASP A 89 26.33 -6.19 -21.05
N SER A 90 25.08 -6.14 -20.57
CA SER A 90 23.92 -5.72 -21.37
C SER A 90 23.67 -4.22 -21.18
N PRO A 91 23.61 -3.41 -22.26
CA PRO A 91 23.21 -2.00 -22.16
C PRO A 91 21.71 -1.82 -21.95
N ILE A 92 20.92 -2.90 -21.99
CA ILE A 92 19.48 -2.86 -21.78
C ILE A 92 19.21 -3.03 -20.28
N TYR A 93 18.79 -1.94 -19.63
CA TYR A 93 18.24 -1.98 -18.29
C TYR A 93 16.82 -2.56 -18.35
N ASP A 94 16.61 -3.70 -17.69
CA ASP A 94 15.31 -4.30 -17.50
C ASP A 94 14.98 -4.23 -16.00
N SER A 95 13.99 -3.40 -15.65
CA SER A 95 13.55 -3.22 -14.27
C SER A 95 12.74 -4.41 -13.75
N GLY A 96 12.24 -5.27 -14.64
CA GLY A 96 11.24 -6.28 -14.30
C GLY A 96 9.85 -5.68 -14.00
N ALA A 97 9.64 -4.39 -14.22
CA ALA A 97 8.32 -3.77 -14.03
C ALA A 97 7.34 -4.16 -15.15
N ASN A 98 6.10 -3.69 -15.04
CA ASN A 98 5.03 -3.87 -16.03
C ASN A 98 4.63 -5.33 -16.28
N GLN A 99 4.66 -6.16 -15.23
CA GLN A 99 4.23 -7.56 -15.32
C GLN A 99 2.84 -7.73 -14.72
N GLN A 100 2.64 -7.41 -13.44
CA GLN A 100 1.35 -7.57 -12.74
C GLN A 100 0.76 -6.23 -12.38
N PHE A 101 -0.45 -5.95 -12.85
CA PHE A 101 -1.02 -4.61 -12.73
C PHE A 101 -2.06 -4.54 -11.64
N ARG A 102 -2.88 -5.58 -11.51
CA ARG A 102 -4.09 -5.53 -10.67
C ARG A 102 -3.98 -6.42 -9.45
N PHE A 103 -4.66 -6.01 -8.38
CA PHE A 103 -4.74 -6.78 -7.16
C PHE A 103 -6.06 -6.58 -6.43
N ARG A 104 -6.32 -7.48 -5.50
CA ARG A 104 -7.31 -7.33 -4.43
C ARG A 104 -6.65 -7.67 -3.11
N PHE A 105 -7.15 -7.09 -2.03
CA PHE A 105 -6.94 -7.61 -0.70
C PHE A 105 -7.76 -8.90 -0.52
N LEU A 106 -7.21 -9.85 0.22
CA LEU A 106 -7.97 -11.02 0.65
C LEU A 106 -9.12 -10.60 1.58
N ASP A 107 -10.29 -11.20 1.38
CA ASP A 107 -11.52 -10.83 2.11
C ASP A 107 -11.36 -10.88 3.63
N GLN A 108 -10.55 -11.82 4.13
CA GLN A 108 -10.29 -11.98 5.57
C GLN A 108 -9.63 -10.75 6.22
N TYR A 109 -8.94 -9.90 5.46
CA TYR A 109 -8.29 -8.69 5.97
C TYR A 109 -9.06 -7.40 5.70
N LYS A 110 -10.19 -7.46 4.99
CA LYS A 110 -10.99 -6.27 4.65
C LYS A 110 -11.43 -5.51 5.89
N ALA A 111 -11.84 -6.22 6.95
CA ALA A 111 -12.29 -5.59 8.19
C ALA A 111 -11.21 -4.74 8.86
N ASP A 112 -9.97 -5.26 8.92
CA ASP A 112 -8.82 -4.54 9.49
C ASP A 112 -8.47 -3.31 8.67
N ILE A 113 -8.38 -3.47 7.35
CA ILE A 113 -8.04 -2.38 6.42
C ILE A 113 -9.12 -1.30 6.47
N ASP A 114 -10.40 -1.67 6.49
CA ASP A 114 -11.52 -0.74 6.58
C ASP A 114 -11.50 0.05 7.89
N LYS A 115 -11.20 -0.63 9.01
CA LYS A 115 -11.01 0.02 10.31
C LYS A 115 -9.84 1.00 10.28
N LEU A 116 -8.71 0.66 9.64
CA LEU A 116 -7.57 1.56 9.49
C LEU A 116 -7.91 2.78 8.64
N LEU A 117 -8.56 2.59 7.48
CA LEU A 117 -9.01 3.68 6.61
C LEU A 117 -9.93 4.65 7.35
N LYS A 118 -10.93 4.12 8.07
CA LYS A 118 -11.86 4.95 8.87
C LYS A 118 -11.13 5.70 9.98
N THR A 119 -10.24 5.02 10.71
CA THR A 119 -9.47 5.64 11.78
C THR A 119 -8.56 6.76 11.25
N ALA A 120 -7.87 6.52 10.14
CA ALA A 120 -7.05 7.51 9.46
C ALA A 120 -7.89 8.72 9.03
N LEU A 121 -9.07 8.49 8.43
CA LEU A 121 -9.95 9.56 7.97
C LEU A 121 -10.52 10.38 9.13
N ASP A 122 -10.87 9.73 10.24
CA ASP A 122 -11.37 10.39 11.44
C ASP A 122 -10.32 11.29 12.08
N LYS A 123 -9.05 10.85 12.06
CA LYS A 123 -7.92 11.56 12.66
C LYS A 123 -7.29 12.61 11.75
N SER A 124 -7.55 12.57 10.45
CA SER A 124 -7.17 13.65 9.55
C SER A 124 -8.00 14.91 9.84
N PRO A 125 -7.38 16.04 10.24
CA PRO A 125 -8.11 17.29 10.49
C PRO A 125 -8.72 17.90 9.22
N ILE A 126 -8.27 17.47 8.04
CA ILE A 126 -8.77 17.94 6.75
C ILE A 126 -9.60 16.88 6.02
N LYS A 127 -9.93 15.77 6.70
CA LYS A 127 -10.68 14.63 6.14
C LYS A 127 -10.10 14.13 4.82
N LYS A 128 -8.76 14.02 4.76
CA LYS A 128 -8.04 13.49 3.60
C LYS A 128 -7.10 12.38 4.02
N ILE A 129 -7.21 11.25 3.34
CA ILE A 129 -6.29 10.12 3.46
C ILE A 129 -5.82 9.67 2.09
N CYS A 130 -4.72 8.92 2.07
CA CYS A 130 -4.26 8.21 0.90
C CYS A 130 -3.99 6.76 1.28
N ILE A 131 -4.32 5.80 0.40
CA ILE A 131 -3.75 4.45 0.44
C ILE A 131 -2.85 4.30 -0.78
N LEU A 132 -1.64 3.79 -0.59
CA LEU A 132 -0.69 3.60 -1.67
C LEU A 132 -0.07 2.21 -1.64
N THR A 133 0.38 1.77 -2.81
CA THR A 133 1.12 0.52 -2.98
C THR A 133 2.39 0.75 -3.77
N ASP A 134 3.44 -0.02 -3.47
CA ASP A 134 4.67 -0.06 -4.26
C ASP A 134 5.10 -1.53 -4.43
N TYR A 135 5.19 -1.96 -5.68
CA TYR A 135 5.49 -3.31 -6.10
C TYR A 135 6.39 -3.29 -7.34
N GLN A 136 7.56 -3.92 -7.22
CA GLN A 136 8.59 -3.92 -8.28
C GLN A 136 8.16 -4.52 -9.62
N PHE A 137 7.19 -5.45 -9.61
CA PHE A 137 6.64 -6.06 -10.82
C PHE A 137 5.34 -5.36 -11.29
N GLY A 138 4.92 -4.33 -10.55
CA GLY A 138 3.81 -3.44 -10.83
C GLY A 138 4.04 -2.53 -12.04
N PRO A 139 3.09 -1.65 -12.36
CA PRO A 139 3.28 -0.59 -13.34
C PRO A 139 4.56 0.20 -13.05
N GLU A 140 5.42 0.40 -14.04
CA GLU A 140 6.71 1.09 -13.83
C GLU A 140 6.56 2.54 -13.37
N LYS A 141 5.48 3.19 -13.81
CA LYS A 141 5.16 4.56 -13.43
C LYS A 141 4.09 4.58 -12.36
N GLU A 142 4.28 5.46 -11.40
CA GLU A 142 3.27 5.77 -10.42
C GLU A 142 2.00 6.34 -11.04
N SER A 143 0.87 6.02 -10.43
CA SER A 143 -0.41 6.67 -10.70
C SER A 143 -0.95 7.32 -9.44
N ILE A 144 -1.69 8.41 -9.60
CA ILE A 144 -2.46 9.05 -8.53
C ILE A 144 -3.90 9.09 -8.99
N GLU A 145 -4.79 8.48 -8.20
CA GLU A 145 -6.21 8.42 -8.48
C GLU A 145 -7.01 9.00 -7.32
N THR A 146 -8.15 9.59 -7.62
CA THR A 146 -9.11 10.03 -6.59
C THR A 146 -10.27 9.05 -6.56
N ILE A 147 -10.46 8.42 -5.41
CA ILE A 147 -11.64 7.61 -5.11
C ILE A 147 -12.31 8.29 -3.91
N TYR A 148 -13.39 9.02 -4.15
CA TYR A 148 -13.89 10.02 -3.19
C TYR A 148 -14.18 9.47 -1.79
N THR A 149 -14.68 8.24 -1.66
CA THR A 149 -15.07 7.65 -0.37
C THR A 149 -14.46 6.27 -0.16
N ILE A 150 -14.37 5.85 1.11
CA ILE A 150 -13.99 4.46 1.48
C ILE A 150 -14.94 3.44 0.83
N GLN A 151 -16.23 3.78 0.67
CA GLN A 151 -17.18 2.92 -0.02
C GLN A 151 -16.86 2.77 -1.51
N ASP A 152 -16.47 3.85 -2.18
CA ASP A 152 -16.04 3.80 -3.58
C ASP A 152 -14.77 2.97 -3.73
N PHE A 153 -13.85 3.05 -2.76
CA PHE A 153 -12.64 2.24 -2.72
C PHE A 153 -12.95 0.76 -2.64
N TRP A 154 -13.83 0.36 -1.72
CA TRP A 154 -14.25 -1.05 -1.64
C TRP A 154 -15.04 -1.50 -2.86
N ARG A 155 -15.84 -0.63 -3.48
CA ARG A 155 -16.53 -0.94 -4.73
C ARG A 155 -15.54 -1.18 -5.87
N GLN A 156 -14.53 -0.31 -6.01
CA GLN A 156 -13.46 -0.48 -7.00
C GLN A 156 -12.71 -1.80 -6.76
N HIS A 157 -12.31 -2.05 -5.52
CA HIS A 157 -11.69 -3.30 -5.10
C HIS A 157 -12.51 -4.53 -5.52
N ASP A 158 -13.81 -4.56 -5.19
CA ASP A 158 -14.68 -5.73 -5.37
C ASP A 158 -15.10 -5.94 -6.83
N ASN A 159 -15.24 -4.89 -7.63
CA ASN A 159 -15.70 -4.98 -9.02
C ASN A 159 -14.54 -4.97 -10.02
N ASP A 160 -13.71 -3.95 -9.94
CA ASP A 160 -12.76 -3.57 -11.00
C ASP A 160 -11.31 -3.87 -10.62
N ARG A 161 -11.09 -4.25 -9.35
CA ARG A 161 -9.78 -4.47 -8.71
C ARG A 161 -9.03 -3.15 -8.53
N LEU A 162 -8.01 -3.18 -7.69
CA LEU A 162 -7.08 -2.06 -7.51
C LEU A 162 -5.88 -2.26 -8.43
N ILE A 163 -5.11 -1.19 -8.66
CA ILE A 163 -3.91 -1.17 -9.49
C ILE A 163 -2.70 -0.98 -8.57
N PHE A 164 -1.68 -1.81 -8.72
CA PHE A 164 -0.40 -1.61 -8.02
C PHE A 164 0.24 -0.28 -8.40
N ASN A 165 1.17 0.20 -7.58
CA ASN A 165 1.96 1.41 -7.87
C ASN A 165 1.08 2.64 -8.02
N THR A 166 -0.07 2.63 -7.34
CA THR A 166 -1.07 3.69 -7.35
C THR A 166 -1.30 4.21 -5.95
N LEU A 167 -1.40 5.54 -5.84
CA LEU A 167 -1.86 6.25 -4.65
C LEU A 167 -3.31 6.66 -4.87
N TYR A 168 -4.20 6.12 -4.04
CA TYR A 168 -5.62 6.44 -4.04
C TYR A 168 -5.92 7.47 -2.95
N GLU A 169 -6.30 8.68 -3.37
CA GLU A 169 -6.78 9.73 -2.45
C GLU A 169 -8.26 9.53 -2.14
N MET A 170 -8.61 9.61 -0.85
CA MET A 170 -9.97 9.53 -0.34
C MET A 170 -10.28 10.71 0.59
N TYR A 171 -11.56 11.07 0.65
CA TYR A 171 -12.08 12.22 1.38
C TYR A 171 -13.26 11.83 2.28
N GLY A 172 -13.59 12.67 3.26
CA GLY A 172 -14.67 12.45 4.23
C GLY A 172 -15.48 13.69 4.57
#